data_AF-A0A535Y531-F1
#
_entry.id   AF-A0A535Y531-F1
#
_cell.length_a   1.000
_cell.length_b   1.000
_cell.length_c   1.000
_cell.angle_alpha   90.00
_cell.angle_beta   90.00
_cell.angle_gamma   90.00
#
_symmetry.space_group_name_H-M   'P 1'
#
loop_
_entity.id
_entity.type
_entity.pdbx_description
1 polymer ?
#
loop_
_entity_poly.entity_id
_entity_poly.type
_entity_poly.pdbx_seq_one_letter_code
_entity_poly.pdbx_strand_id
1 'polypeptide(L)' 'MRRAVIAGGWRTPFVKAGTDLATADVLDMATVATAETLARSETDPASVDEIIYGNVSRPVAYHNLAREIVLALD' A
#
# COMPACT_ATOMS: atom_id res chain seq x y z
N MET A 1 -14.43 -5.18 -25.23
CA MET A 1 -13.72 -5.18 -23.93
C MET A 1 -13.57 -3.74 -23.47
N ARG A 2 -13.68 -3.46 -22.17
CA ARG A 2 -13.36 -2.12 -21.63
C ARG A 2 -11.84 -1.96 -21.57
N ARG A 3 -11.34 -0.75 -21.80
CA ARG A 3 -9.90 -0.44 -21.74
C ARG A 3 -9.50 -0.13 -20.30
N ALA A 4 -8.52 -0.84 -19.77
CA ALA A 4 -7.89 -0.50 -18.50
C ALA A 4 -6.84 0.60 -18.70
N VAL A 5 -6.69 1.47 -17.70
CA VAL A 5 -5.69 2.54 -17.66
C VAL A 5 -5.03 2.57 -16.28
N ILE A 6 -3.79 3.05 -16.23
CA ILE A 6 -3.09 3.32 -14.95
C ILE A 6 -3.21 4.82 -14.70
N ALA A 7 -3.92 5.19 -13.63
CA ALA A 7 -4.14 6.59 -13.28
C ALA A 7 -2.92 7.24 -12.59
N GLY A 8 -2.11 6.45 -11.89
CA GLY A 8 -0.93 6.90 -11.17
C GLY A 8 -0.33 5.79 -10.32
N GLY A 9 0.78 6.08 -9.64
CA GLY A 9 1.41 5.13 -8.73
C GLY A 9 2.56 5.75 -7.94
N TRP A 10 2.58 5.49 -6.64
CA TRP A 10 3.63 5.96 -5.72
C TRP A 10 4.19 4.78 -4.93
N ARG A 11 5.37 5.02 -4.34
CA ARG A 11 6.11 4.02 -3.58
C ARG A 11 6.87 4.68 -2.44
N THR A 12 7.24 3.88 -1.46
CA THR A 12 8.27 4.24 -0.49
C THR A 12 9.66 4.31 -1.15
N PRO A 13 10.64 4.99 -0.53
CA PRO A 13 12.04 4.92 -0.94
C PRO A 13 12.57 3.47 -0.86
N PHE A 14 13.33 3.04 -1.87
CA PHE A 14 14.05 1.78 -1.81
C PHE A 14 15.37 2.01 -1.11
N VAL A 15 15.48 1.52 0.11
CA VAL A 15 16.68 1.62 0.94
C VAL A 15 17.33 0.26 1.11
N LYS A 16 18.58 0.24 1.55
CA LYS A 16 19.30 -1.00 1.81
C LYS A 16 18.68 -1.71 3.02
N ALA A 17 18.57 -3.04 2.96
CA ALA A 17 18.09 -3.82 4.09
C ALA A 17 18.94 -3.56 5.34
N GLY A 18 18.29 -3.31 6.48
CA GLY A 18 18.96 -2.98 7.73
C GLY A 18 19.38 -1.50 7.88
N THR A 19 18.91 -0.59 7.02
CA THR A 19 19.18 0.85 7.13
C THR A 19 17.91 1.67 7.48
N ASP A 20 17.57 2.72 6.73
CA ASP A 20 16.67 3.81 7.13
C ASP A 20 15.22 3.38 7.36
N LEU A 21 14.82 2.19 6.89
CA LEU A 21 13.50 1.59 7.10
C LEU A 21 13.56 0.24 7.85
N ALA A 22 14.67 -0.06 8.54
CA ALA A 22 14.88 -1.35 9.18
C ALA A 22 13.87 -1.68 10.28
N THR A 23 13.32 -0.65 10.93
CA THR A 23 12.34 -0.79 12.02
C THR A 23 10.90 -0.57 11.56
N ALA A 24 10.67 -0.27 10.29
CA ALA A 24 9.32 -0.07 9.76
C ALA A 24 8.63 -1.41 9.54
N ASP A 25 7.37 -1.51 9.97
CA ASP A 25 6.55 -2.66 9.59
C ASP A 25 6.16 -2.56 8.10
N VAL A 26 5.90 -3.69 7.46
CA VAL A 26 5.44 -3.69 6.07
C VAL A 26 4.06 -3.04 5.93
N LEU A 27 3.22 -3.09 6.98
CA LEU A 27 1.97 -2.36 7.05
C LEU A 27 2.22 -0.86 6.97
N ASP A 28 3.16 -0.31 7.75
CA ASP A 28 3.47 1.13 7.74
C ASP A 28 3.90 1.58 6.34
N MET A 29 4.81 0.83 5.72
CA MET A 29 5.32 1.16 4.39
C MET A 29 4.22 1.07 3.31
N ALA A 30 3.37 0.05 3.37
CA ALA A 30 2.29 -0.15 2.41
C ALA A 30 1.15 0.86 2.60
N THR A 31 0.83 1.21 3.85
CA THR A 31 -0.17 2.24 4.19
C THR A 31 0.28 3.60 3.66
N VAL A 32 1.53 4.01 3.90
CA VAL A 32 2.06 5.28 3.36
C VAL A 32 2.04 5.29 1.83
N ALA A 33 2.49 4.22 1.17
CA ALA A 33 2.47 4.16 -0.29
C ALA A 33 1.04 4.24 -0.87
N THR A 34 0.07 3.61 -0.19
CA THR A 34 -1.35 3.64 -0.57
C THR A 34 -1.96 5.01 -0.35
N ALA A 35 -1.77 5.60 0.83
CA ALA A 35 -2.27 6.93 1.19
C ALA A 35 -1.76 7.99 0.20
N GLU A 36 -0.45 8.00 -0.07
CA GLU A 36 0.15 8.93 -1.03
C GLU A 36 -0.37 8.69 -2.46
N THR A 37 -0.67 7.43 -2.81
CA THR A 37 -1.25 7.12 -4.11
C THR A 37 -2.66 7.69 -4.26
N LEU A 38 -3.52 7.49 -3.26
CA LEU A 38 -4.88 8.03 -3.27
C LEU A 38 -4.85 9.57 -3.27
N ALA A 39 -4.06 10.17 -2.37
CA ALA A 39 -3.98 11.61 -2.21
C ALA A 39 -3.48 12.31 -3.48
N ARG A 40 -2.40 11.81 -4.10
CA ARG A 40 -1.78 12.49 -5.25
C ARG A 40 -2.46 12.17 -6.58
N SER A 41 -3.24 11.10 -6.64
CA SER A 41 -4.15 10.84 -7.76
C SER A 41 -5.50 11.52 -7.59
N GLU A 42 -5.73 12.22 -6.46
CA GLU A 42 -7.02 12.82 -6.10
C GLU A 42 -8.18 11.80 -6.16
N THR A 43 -7.87 10.54 -5.83
CA THR A 43 -8.85 9.44 -5.85
C THR A 43 -9.58 9.39 -4.51
N ASP A 44 -10.91 9.48 -4.54
CA ASP A 44 -11.75 9.23 -3.38
C ASP A 44 -11.58 7.76 -2.94
N PRO A 45 -11.11 7.48 -1.71
CA PRO A 45 -10.97 6.12 -1.21
C PRO A 45 -12.27 5.31 -1.29
N ALA A 46 -13.43 5.94 -1.13
CA ALA A 46 -14.74 5.29 -1.21
C ALA A 46 -15.10 4.82 -2.63
N SER A 47 -14.39 5.31 -3.65
CA SER A 47 -14.57 4.90 -5.05
C SER A 47 -13.75 3.67 -5.47
N VAL A 48 -12.89 3.16 -4.58
CA VAL A 48 -12.02 2.00 -4.85
C VAL A 48 -12.77 0.71 -4.56
N ASP A 49 -13.00 -0.10 -5.61
CA ASP A 49 -13.74 -1.36 -5.50
C ASP A 49 -12.90 -2.49 -4.87
N GLU A 50 -11.59 -2.52 -5.12
CA GLU A 50 -10.72 -3.63 -4.71
C GLU A 50 -9.28 -3.16 -4.47
N ILE A 51 -8.63 -3.79 -3.50
CA ILE A 51 -7.21 -3.60 -3.19
C ILE A 51 -6.49 -4.96 -3.16
N ILE A 52 -5.34 -5.03 -3.83
CA ILE A 52 -4.54 -6.25 -3.94
C ILE A 52 -3.09 -5.88 -3.65
N TYR A 53 -2.48 -6.55 -2.67
CA TYR A 53 -1.08 -6.35 -2.28
C TYR A 53 -0.26 -7.64 -2.40
N GLY A 54 0.88 -7.54 -3.08
CA GLY A 54 1.88 -8.61 -3.14
C GLY A 54 2.84 -8.52 -1.97
N ASN A 55 3.00 -9.61 -1.22
CA ASN A 55 3.97 -9.71 -0.14
C ASN A 55 4.49 -11.15 -0.01
N VAL A 56 5.82 -11.30 0.05
CA VAL A 56 6.49 -12.60 0.08
C VAL A 56 6.69 -13.08 1.52
N SER A 57 7.30 -12.23 2.36
CA SER A 57 7.52 -12.51 3.77
C SER A 57 6.34 -11.99 4.57
N ARG A 58 5.34 -12.86 4.76
CA ARG A 58 4.11 -12.50 5.46
C ARG A 58 4.36 -12.24 6.95
N PRO A 59 3.91 -11.09 7.47
CA PRO A 59 3.90 -10.81 8.91
C PRO A 59 3.09 -11.87 9.66
N VAL A 60 3.53 -12.21 10.87
CA VAL A 60 2.83 -13.19 11.71
C VAL A 60 1.64 -12.54 12.44
N ALA A 61 1.75 -11.25 12.74
CA ALA A 61 0.76 -10.52 13.53
C ALA A 61 -0.60 -10.35 12.83
N TYR A 62 -0.64 -10.42 11.50
CA TYR A 62 -1.86 -10.25 10.72
C TYR A 62 -1.85 -11.11 9.45
N HIS A 63 -3.04 -11.55 9.04
CA HIS A 63 -3.18 -12.55 7.98
C HIS A 63 -3.22 -11.97 6.56
N ASN A 64 -3.78 -10.77 6.42
CA ASN A 64 -4.00 -10.15 5.12
C ASN A 64 -3.58 -8.67 5.13
N LEU A 65 -2.36 -8.42 4.67
CA LEU A 65 -1.79 -7.07 4.55
C LEU A 65 -2.73 -6.10 3.81
N ALA A 66 -3.35 -6.53 2.71
CA ALA A 66 -4.24 -5.67 1.93
C ALA A 66 -5.45 -5.21 2.76
N ARG A 67 -5.99 -6.11 3.61
CA ARG A 67 -7.10 -5.77 4.51
C ARG A 67 -6.65 -4.83 5.63
N GLU A 68 -5.48 -5.07 6.21
CA GLU A 68 -4.95 -4.21 7.28
C GLU A 68 -4.69 -2.77 6.79
N ILE A 69 -4.26 -2.60 5.54
CA ILE A 69 -4.09 -1.27 4.94
C ILE A 69 -5.41 -0.50 4.92
N VAL A 70 -6.51 -1.16 4.55
CA VAL A 70 -7.84 -0.51 4.54
C VAL A 70 -8.22 -0.06 5.95
N LEU A 71 -8.05 -0.94 6.95
CA LEU A 71 -8.36 -0.63 8.35
C LEU A 71 -7.47 0.48 8.93
N ALA A 72 -6.25 0.63 8.43
CA ALA A 72 -5.33 1.69 8.85
C ALA A 72 -5.61 3.04 8.16
N LEU A 73 -6.37 3.05 7.08
CA LEU A 73 -6.75 4.25 6.31
C LEU A 73 -8.19 4.72 6.57
N ASP A 74 -8.98 3.94 7.29
CA ASP A 74 -10.35 4.27 7.73
C ASP A 74 -10.37 5.39 8.81
#